data_AF-A0A7Y1TJA6-F1
#
_entry.id   AF-A0A7Y1TJA6-F1
#
_cell.length_a   1.000
_cell.length_b   1.000
_cell.length_c   1.000
_cell.angle_alpha   90.00
_cell.angle_beta   90.00
_cell.angle_gamma   90.00
#
_symmetry.space_group_name_H-M   'P 1'
#
loop_
_entity.id
_entity.type
_entity.pdbx_description
1 polymer ?
#
loop_
_entity_poly.entity_id
_entity_poly.type
_entity_poly.pdbx_seq_one_letter_code
_entity_poly.pdbx_strand_id
1 'polypeptide(L)'
;MDRKVIINKIKQNKIQPNLKFRLKRETEAFTDLLFLSLFDIETPFEDNLPELEKRFDLLVKLACWDPDKLCSSIWEEYFQSLPKILEKLNLDAEAIAACDPASLSIEEVYLAYPGFYAIAIYRLA
;
A
#
# COMPACT_ATOMS: atom_id res chain seq x y z
N MET A 1 -21.77 -6.76 37.12
CA MET A 1 -22.44 -5.92 36.10
C MET A 1 -22.88 -6.82 34.96
N ASP A 2 -24.15 -6.73 34.51
CA ASP A 2 -24.70 -7.60 33.46
C ASP A 2 -23.97 -7.39 32.11
N ARG A 3 -23.61 -8.49 31.45
CA ARG A 3 -22.95 -8.51 30.12
C ARG A 3 -23.72 -7.67 29.08
N LYS A 4 -25.05 -7.64 29.16
CA LYS A 4 -25.90 -6.85 28.26
C LYS A 4 -25.71 -5.34 28.46
N VAL A 5 -25.53 -4.90 29.71
CA VAL A 5 -25.29 -3.48 30.04
C VAL A 5 -23.96 -3.02 29.44
N ILE A 6 -22.93 -3.85 29.53
CA ILE A 6 -21.61 -3.57 28.93
C ILE A 6 -21.73 -3.45 27.41
N ILE A 7 -22.38 -4.42 26.75
CA ILE A 7 -22.57 -4.42 25.29
C ILE A 7 -23.33 -3.17 24.82
N ASN A 8 -24.39 -2.78 25.52
CA ASN A 8 -25.16 -1.58 25.17
C ASN A 8 -24.35 -0.30 25.34
N LYS A 9 -23.56 -0.18 26.43
CA LYS A 9 -22.64 0.96 26.60
C LYS A 9 -21.61 1.02 25.47
N ILE A 10 -21.06 -0.12 25.05
CA ILE A 10 -20.11 -0.17 23.92
C ILE A 10 -20.79 0.30 22.64
N LYS A 11 -22.01 -0.19 22.34
CA LYS A 11 -22.75 0.22 21.14
C LYS A 11 -23.06 1.72 21.13
N GLN A 12 -23.44 2.29 22.28
CA GLN A 12 -23.70 3.74 22.41
C GLN A 12 -22.45 4.59 22.18
N ASN A 13 -21.26 4.08 22.52
CA ASN A 13 -20.00 4.80 22.31
C ASN A 13 -19.37 4.58 20.92
N LYS A 14 -19.92 3.67 20.09
CA LYS A 14 -19.47 3.48 18.71
C LYS A 14 -20.10 4.53 17.79
N ILE A 15 -19.54 5.74 17.82
CA ILE A 15 -19.99 6.91 17.02
C ILE A 15 -19.30 7.02 15.66
N GLN A 16 -18.35 6.12 15.36
CA GLN A 16 -17.57 6.19 14.13
C GLN A 16 -18.46 5.92 12.90
N PRO A 17 -18.11 6.48 11.73
CA PRO A 17 -18.76 6.12 10.47
C PRO A 17 -18.57 4.64 10.17
N ASN A 18 -19.18 4.13 9.08
CA ASN A 18 -19.07 2.74 8.65
C ASN A 18 -17.64 2.36 8.19
N LEU A 19 -16.71 2.27 9.15
CA LEU A 19 -15.29 2.00 8.96
C LEU A 19 -15.10 0.52 8.64
N LYS A 20 -15.00 0.21 7.36
CA LYS A 20 -14.62 -1.13 6.88
C LYS A 20 -13.11 -1.32 7.02
N PHE A 21 -12.61 -1.53 8.24
CA PHE A 21 -11.19 -1.81 8.52
C PHE A 21 -10.62 -3.03 7.77
N ARG A 22 -11.48 -3.87 7.20
CA ARG A 22 -11.03 -4.89 6.24
C ARG A 22 -10.34 -4.26 5.05
N LEU A 23 -10.95 -3.25 4.40
CA LEU A 23 -10.35 -2.58 3.25
C LEU A 23 -8.95 -2.04 3.60
N LYS A 24 -8.83 -1.34 4.73
CA LYS A 24 -7.54 -0.83 5.23
C LYS A 24 -6.49 -1.95 5.32
N ARG A 25 -6.82 -3.07 5.99
CA ARG A 25 -5.86 -4.17 6.20
C ARG A 25 -5.46 -4.86 4.90
N GLU A 26 -6.40 -5.06 3.98
CA GLU A 26 -6.05 -5.64 2.68
C GLU A 26 -5.19 -4.66 1.86
N THR A 27 -5.46 -3.35 1.92
CA THR A 27 -4.66 -2.33 1.23
C THR A 27 -3.23 -2.32 1.77
N GLU A 28 -3.05 -2.30 3.10
CA GLU A 28 -1.73 -2.37 3.73
C GLU A 28 -0.96 -3.62 3.27
N ALA A 29 -1.62 -4.79 3.29
CA ALA A 29 -0.98 -6.04 2.90
C ALA A 29 -0.67 -6.13 1.40
N PHE A 30 -1.42 -5.44 0.52
CA PHE A 30 -1.10 -5.31 -0.90
C PHE A 30 0.10 -4.38 -1.09
N THR A 31 0.06 -3.21 -0.46
CA THR A 31 1.10 -2.19 -0.56
C THR A 31 2.44 -2.70 -0.05
N ASP A 32 2.46 -3.42 1.08
CA ASP A 32 3.67 -4.04 1.62
C ASP A 32 4.27 -5.07 0.64
N LEU A 33 3.43 -5.97 0.08
CA LEU A 33 3.89 -6.95 -0.90
C LEU A 33 4.44 -6.27 -2.15
N LEU A 34 3.79 -5.22 -2.64
CA LEU A 34 4.23 -4.47 -3.81
C LEU A 34 5.54 -3.75 -3.55
N PHE A 35 5.66 -3.08 -2.40
CA PHE A 35 6.90 -2.40 -2.01
C PHE A 35 8.06 -3.37 -1.93
N LEU A 36 7.90 -4.50 -1.24
CA LEU A 36 8.92 -5.55 -1.18
C LEU A 36 9.23 -6.09 -2.58
N SER A 37 8.21 -6.35 -3.41
CA SER A 37 8.40 -6.84 -4.78
C SER A 37 9.21 -5.89 -5.67
N LEU A 38 9.25 -4.59 -5.34
CA LEU A 38 9.98 -3.57 -6.11
C LEU A 38 11.40 -3.32 -5.60
N PHE A 39 11.66 -3.51 -4.30
CA PHE A 39 12.91 -3.06 -3.66
C PHE A 39 13.68 -4.17 -2.93
N ASP A 40 13.04 -5.30 -2.60
CA ASP A 40 13.65 -6.39 -1.87
C ASP A 40 14.17 -7.50 -2.81
N ILE A 41 15.39 -7.93 -2.57
CA ILE A 41 16.03 -9.01 -3.33
C ILE A 41 15.45 -10.39 -3.00
N GLU A 42 14.88 -10.55 -1.80
CA GLU A 42 14.28 -11.81 -1.35
C GLU A 42 12.82 -11.97 -1.80
N THR A 43 12.26 -10.92 -2.42
CA THR A 43 10.86 -10.88 -2.90
C THR A 43 10.83 -10.56 -4.41
N PRO A 44 11.15 -11.51 -5.31
CA PRO A 44 11.15 -11.25 -6.75
C PRO A 44 9.79 -10.82 -7.28
N PHE A 45 9.77 -9.77 -8.11
CA PHE A 45 8.53 -9.22 -8.66
C PHE A 45 7.72 -10.22 -9.49
N GLU A 46 8.39 -10.98 -10.37
CA GLU A 46 7.75 -11.93 -11.27
C GLU A 46 7.00 -13.05 -10.51
N ASP A 47 7.61 -13.57 -9.45
CA ASP A 47 7.04 -14.64 -8.63
C ASP A 47 5.80 -14.17 -7.84
N ASN A 48 5.77 -12.89 -7.46
CA ASN A 48 4.70 -12.30 -6.66
C ASN A 48 3.58 -11.68 -7.50
N LEU A 49 3.78 -11.51 -8.81
CA LEU A 49 2.82 -10.87 -9.71
C LEU A 49 1.41 -11.48 -9.64
N PRO A 50 1.21 -12.82 -9.63
CA PRO A 50 -0.13 -13.40 -9.55
C PRO A 50 -0.86 -13.07 -8.24
N GLU A 51 -0.11 -12.97 -7.13
CA GLU A 51 -0.70 -12.64 -5.83
C GLU A 51 -0.97 -11.13 -5.71
N LEU A 52 -0.13 -10.29 -6.30
CA LEU A 52 -0.37 -8.85 -6.41
C LEU A 52 -1.66 -8.54 -7.17
N GLU A 53 -1.83 -9.15 -8.35
CA GLU A 53 -3.04 -9.02 -9.17
C GLU A 53 -4.29 -9.46 -8.39
N LYS A 54 -4.24 -10.66 -7.80
CA LYS A 54 -5.35 -11.20 -7.00
C LYS A 54 -5.72 -10.32 -5.81
N ARG A 55 -4.73 -9.72 -5.14
CA ARG A 55 -4.95 -8.79 -4.03
C ARG A 55 -5.55 -7.49 -4.52
N PHE A 56 -5.06 -6.93 -5.61
CA PHE A 56 -5.61 -5.72 -6.21
C PHE A 56 -7.08 -5.92 -6.59
N ASP A 57 -7.41 -7.05 -7.21
CA ASP A 57 -8.78 -7.47 -7.51
C ASP A 57 -9.68 -7.52 -6.27
N LEU A 58 -9.16 -8.00 -5.15
CA LEU A 58 -9.87 -7.99 -3.87
C LEU A 58 -10.10 -6.56 -3.38
N LEU A 59 -9.11 -5.68 -3.47
CA LEU A 59 -9.26 -4.26 -3.09
C LEU A 59 -10.35 -3.60 -3.92
N VAL A 60 -10.31 -3.79 -5.24
CA VAL A 60 -11.31 -3.30 -6.17
C VAL A 60 -12.70 -3.79 -5.77
N LYS A 61 -12.89 -5.07 -5.46
CA LYS A 61 -14.19 -5.61 -5.00
C LYS A 61 -14.65 -5.03 -3.66
N LEU A 62 -13.71 -4.73 -2.75
CA LEU A 62 -14.02 -4.13 -1.45
C LEU A 62 -14.30 -2.62 -1.53
N ALA A 63 -13.72 -1.94 -2.53
CA ALA A 63 -13.76 -0.49 -2.72
C ALA A 63 -14.75 -0.02 -3.81
N CYS A 64 -15.16 -0.87 -4.77
CA CYS A 64 -16.18 -0.52 -5.75
C CYS A 64 -17.55 -0.47 -5.04
N TRP A 65 -18.13 0.74 -4.98
CA TRP A 65 -19.47 0.98 -4.40
C TRP A 65 -20.56 0.98 -5.49
N ASP A 66 -20.14 0.99 -6.75
CA ASP A 66 -20.99 1.03 -7.93
C ASP A 66 -20.92 -0.32 -8.68
N PRO A 67 -22.00 -1.11 -8.72
CA PRO A 67 -22.07 -2.40 -9.40
C PRO A 67 -21.87 -2.33 -10.92
N ASP A 68 -22.09 -1.17 -11.54
CA ASP A 68 -22.11 -1.01 -13.00
C ASP A 68 -20.76 -0.58 -13.58
N LYS A 69 -19.78 -0.28 -12.73
CA LYS A 69 -18.43 0.12 -13.17
C LYS A 69 -17.59 -1.14 -13.46
N LEU A 70 -17.10 -1.24 -14.69
CA LEU A 70 -16.20 -2.32 -15.11
C LEU A 70 -14.83 -2.15 -14.43
N CYS A 71 -14.70 -2.61 -13.18
CA CYS A 71 -13.48 -2.40 -12.39
C CYS A 71 -12.30 -3.31 -12.82
N SER A 72 -12.47 -4.17 -13.84
CA SER A 72 -11.45 -5.12 -14.31
C SER A 72 -10.32 -4.52 -15.16
N SER A 73 -10.50 -3.32 -15.74
CA SER A 73 -9.44 -2.66 -16.52
C SER A 73 -8.43 -1.89 -15.66
N ILE A 74 -8.70 -1.73 -14.36
CA ILE A 74 -7.91 -0.87 -13.47
C ILE A 74 -6.54 -1.48 -13.16
N TRP A 75 -6.47 -2.81 -13.02
CA TRP A 75 -5.21 -3.49 -12.74
C TRP A 75 -4.19 -3.29 -13.87
N GLU A 76 -4.60 -3.51 -15.13
CA GLU A 76 -3.71 -3.38 -16.29
C GLU A 76 -3.15 -1.96 -16.44
N GLU A 77 -3.98 -0.94 -16.27
CA GLU A 77 -3.55 0.46 -16.32
C GLU A 77 -2.57 0.78 -15.18
N TYR A 78 -2.86 0.31 -13.97
CA TYR A 78 -1.99 0.48 -12.82
C TYR A 78 -0.65 -0.26 -13.02
N PHE A 79 -0.69 -1.50 -13.48
CA PHE A 79 0.48 -2.32 -13.75
C PHE A 79 1.41 -1.70 -14.80
N GLN A 80 0.85 -1.18 -15.90
CA GLN A 80 1.60 -0.45 -16.93
C GLN A 80 2.28 0.82 -16.40
N SER A 81 1.77 1.40 -15.30
CA SER A 81 2.37 2.59 -14.69
C SER A 81 3.56 2.28 -13.77
N LEU A 82 3.68 1.05 -13.26
CA LEU A 82 4.69 0.67 -12.26
C LEU A 82 6.13 0.92 -12.71
N PRO A 83 6.57 0.61 -13.95
CA PRO A 83 7.94 0.88 -14.38
C PRO A 83 8.30 2.37 -14.26
N LYS A 84 7.37 3.27 -14.62
CA LYS A 84 7.57 4.72 -14.53
C LYS A 84 7.54 5.21 -13.09
N ILE A 85 6.75 4.58 -12.22
CA ILE A 85 6.75 4.88 -10.78
C ILE A 85 8.11 4.49 -10.19
N LEU A 86 8.62 3.29 -10.49
CA LEU A 86 9.91 2.82 -10.00
C LEU A 86 11.06 3.71 -10.49
N GLU A 87 11.05 4.14 -11.75
CA GLU A 87 12.03 5.10 -12.27
C GLU A 87 12.07 6.39 -11.42
N LYS A 88 10.91 6.94 -11.08
CA LYS A 88 10.83 8.14 -10.23
C LYS A 88 11.29 7.87 -8.80
N LEU A 89 10.98 6.71 -8.24
CA LEU A 89 11.41 6.34 -6.89
C LEU A 89 12.93 6.17 -6.81
N ASN A 90 13.56 5.62 -7.84
CA ASN A 90 15.02 5.55 -7.91
C ASN A 90 15.63 6.96 -7.92
N LEU A 91 15.07 7.88 -8.71
CA LEU A 91 15.50 9.29 -8.72
C LEU A 91 15.28 9.98 -7.37
N ASP A 92 14.19 9.67 -6.66
CA ASP A 92 13.94 10.22 -5.32
C ASP A 92 14.99 9.70 -4.32
N ALA A 93 15.32 8.41 -4.37
CA ALA A 93 16.35 7.83 -3.51
C ALA A 93 17.73 8.46 -3.77
N GLU A 94 18.10 8.62 -5.04
CA GLU A 94 19.33 9.30 -5.45
C GLU A 94 19.36 10.76 -4.97
N ALA A 95 18.26 11.49 -5.12
CA ALA A 95 18.14 12.88 -4.68
C ALA A 95 18.26 13.00 -3.15
N ILE A 96 17.62 12.10 -2.40
CA ILE A 96 17.72 12.07 -0.93
C ILE A 96 19.18 11.82 -0.52
N ALA A 97 19.82 10.79 -1.08
CA ALA A 97 21.21 10.46 -0.77
C ALA A 97 22.19 11.60 -1.12
N ALA A 98 21.96 12.30 -2.25
CA ALA A 98 22.82 13.39 -2.69
C ALA A 98 22.62 14.69 -1.90
N CYS A 99 21.42 14.93 -1.35
CA CYS A 99 21.08 16.16 -0.65
C CYS A 99 21.19 16.08 0.88
N ASP A 100 21.35 14.88 1.45
CA ASP A 100 21.58 14.70 2.89
C ASP A 100 23.05 14.42 3.20
N PRO A 101 23.80 15.39 3.76
CA PRO A 101 25.19 15.17 4.17
C PRO A 101 25.39 14.09 5.23
N ALA A 102 24.32 13.70 5.93
CA ALA A 102 24.35 12.61 6.92
C ALA A 102 24.11 11.23 6.30
N SER A 103 23.65 11.15 5.05
CA SER A 103 23.46 9.90 4.33
C SER A 103 24.81 9.27 3.99
N LEU A 104 24.98 8.00 4.37
CA LEU A 104 26.20 7.25 4.13
C LEU A 104 26.17 6.52 2.79
N SER A 105 25.00 6.08 2.35
CA SER A 105 24.82 5.39 1.07
C SER A 105 23.36 5.37 0.61
N ILE A 106 23.13 4.97 -0.65
CA ILE A 106 21.78 4.82 -1.18
C ILE A 106 21.03 3.65 -0.54
N GLU A 107 21.74 2.59 -0.14
CA GLU A 107 21.17 1.45 0.59
C GLU A 107 20.60 1.88 1.94
N GLU A 108 21.25 2.83 2.62
CA GLU A 108 20.72 3.41 3.86
C GLU A 108 19.37 4.09 3.63
N VAL A 109 19.22 4.82 2.51
CA VAL A 109 17.97 5.48 2.12
C VAL A 109 16.85 4.45 1.94
N TYR A 110 17.11 3.36 1.21
CA TYR A 110 16.12 2.30 1.00
C TYR A 110 15.74 1.58 2.31
N LEU A 111 16.70 1.29 3.18
CA LEU A 111 16.51 0.45 4.36
C LEU A 111 16.00 1.20 5.59
N ALA A 112 16.35 2.47 5.75
CA ALA A 112 16.19 3.16 7.03
C ALA A 112 15.46 4.50 6.95
N TYR A 113 15.30 5.11 5.77
CA TYR A 113 14.74 6.47 5.68
C TYR A 113 13.21 6.42 5.65
N PRO A 114 12.51 6.86 6.72
CA PRO A 114 11.05 6.84 6.73
C PRO A 114 10.45 7.82 5.71
N GLY A 115 11.18 8.87 5.35
CA GLY A 115 10.78 9.83 4.33
C GLY A 115 10.74 9.21 2.93
N PHE A 116 11.74 8.39 2.58
CA PHE A 116 11.73 7.64 1.33
C PHE A 116 10.55 6.66 1.28
N TYR A 117 10.35 5.88 2.35
CA TYR A 117 9.21 4.95 2.42
C TYR A 117 7.86 5.67 2.27
N ALA A 118 7.68 6.83 2.91
CA ALA A 118 6.47 7.64 2.76
C ALA A 118 6.25 8.11 1.31
N ILE A 119 7.31 8.54 0.61
CA ILE A 119 7.25 8.93 -0.81
C ILE A 119 6.91 7.72 -1.68
N ALA A 120 7.50 6.55 -1.40
CA ALA A 120 7.20 5.31 -2.10
C ALA A 120 5.71 4.96 -2.01
N ILE A 121 5.13 4.94 -0.80
CA ILE A 121 3.71 4.68 -0.63
C ILE A 121 2.85 5.75 -1.32
N TYR A 122 3.26 7.02 -1.27
CA TYR A 122 2.54 8.10 -1.95
C TYR A 122 2.52 7.94 -3.48
N ARG A 123 3.62 7.49 -4.10
CA ARG A 123 3.65 7.29 -5.56
C ARG A 123 2.91 6.04 -6.03
N LEU A 124 2.76 5.05 -5.15
CA LEU A 124 2.01 3.82 -5.42
C LEU A 124 0.50 3.98 -5.21
N ALA A 125 0.05 5.04 -4.53
CA ALA A 125 -1.36 5.33 -4.27
C ALA A 125 -2.05 6.03 -5.46
#